data_AF-A0ABD5J9T3-F1
#
_entry.id   AF-A0ABD5J9T3-F1
#
_cell.length_a   1.000
_cell.length_b   1.000
_cell.length_c   1.000
_cell.angle_alpha   90.00
_cell.angle_beta   90.00
_cell.angle_gamma   90.00
#
_symmetry.space_group_name_H-M   'P 1'
#
loop_
_entity.id
_entity.type
_entity.pdbx_description
1 polymer ?
#
loop_
_entity_poly.entity_id
_entity_poly.type
_entity_poly.pdbx_seq_one_letter_code
_entity_poly.pdbx_strand_id
1 'polypeptide(L)'
;MRGVRLAPHGPGDVSPLAQAATVALDTSSPAFGVQEAATFREAVLEVFPGTIVPRLGAMEPREAPGLGVDFDESAARGYPARAPGP
;
A
#
# COMPACT_ATOMS: atom_id res chain seq x y z
N MET A 1 -10.20 -22.63 -13.25
CA MET A 1 -9.05 -21.79 -12.86
C MET A 1 -7.78 -22.41 -13.44
N ARG A 2 -6.80 -21.63 -13.92
CA ARG A 2 -5.59 -22.12 -14.63
C ARG A 2 -4.36 -22.36 -13.74
N GLY A 3 -4.51 -22.27 -12.41
CA GLY A 3 -3.39 -22.45 -11.45
C GLY A 3 -2.37 -21.30 -11.39
N VAL A 4 -2.63 -20.20 -12.09
CA VAL A 4 -1.80 -18.97 -12.04
C VAL A 4 -2.02 -18.26 -10.70
N ARG A 5 -0.94 -17.73 -10.12
CA ARG A 5 -0.95 -16.99 -8.85
C ARG A 5 -0.72 -15.50 -9.05
N LEU A 6 -1.21 -14.70 -8.10
CA LEU A 6 -1.08 -13.24 -8.06
C LEU A 6 0.30 -12.83 -7.51
N ALA A 7 0.85 -11.80 -8.14
CA ALA A 7 2.01 -11.06 -7.67
C ALA A 7 1.81 -9.58 -8.06
N PRO A 8 0.94 -8.83 -7.36
CA PRO A 8 0.69 -7.43 -7.67
C PRO A 8 1.98 -6.62 -7.60
N HIS A 9 2.12 -5.67 -8.53
CA HIS A 9 3.24 -4.72 -8.53
C HIS A 9 3.08 -3.74 -7.36
N GLY A 10 4.11 -3.61 -6.53
CA GLY A 10 4.10 -2.80 -5.31
C GLY A 10 5.38 -1.99 -5.02
N PRO A 11 6.02 -1.31 -5.99
CA PRO A 11 7.14 -0.41 -5.69
C PRO A 11 6.70 0.86 -4.97
N GLY A 12 7.67 1.67 -4.53
CA GLY A 12 7.43 2.88 -3.73
C GLY A 12 6.73 4.04 -4.45
N ASP A 13 6.45 3.90 -5.74
CA ASP A 13 5.59 4.78 -6.55
C ASP A 13 4.11 4.34 -6.55
N VAL A 14 3.78 3.23 -5.88
CA VAL A 14 2.41 2.84 -5.53
C VAL A 14 2.00 3.51 -4.23
N SER A 15 0.86 4.19 -4.21
CA SER A 15 0.36 4.82 -2.99
C SER A 15 0.00 3.79 -1.90
N PRO A 16 0.05 4.16 -0.61
CA PRO A 16 -0.39 3.27 0.48
C PRO A 16 -1.84 2.79 0.36
N LEU A 17 -2.73 3.56 -0.28
CA LEU A 17 -4.10 3.13 -0.58
C LEU A 17 -4.13 1.93 -1.54
N ALA A 18 -3.31 1.97 -2.60
CA ALA A 18 -3.21 0.88 -3.55
C ALA A 18 -2.50 -0.35 -2.95
N GLN A 19 -1.52 -0.15 -2.05
CA GLN A 19 -0.93 -1.25 -1.28
C GLN A 19 -1.97 -1.92 -0.37
N ALA A 20 -2.82 -1.14 0.31
CA ALA A 20 -3.88 -1.72 1.14
C ALA A 20 -4.92 -2.49 0.33
N ALA A 21 -5.28 -1.99 -0.87
CA ALA A 21 -6.20 -2.68 -1.77
C ALA A 21 -5.63 -4.02 -2.27
N THR A 22 -4.34 -4.07 -2.60
CA THR A 22 -3.68 -5.32 -3.02
C THR A 22 -3.55 -6.30 -1.86
N VAL A 23 -3.24 -5.85 -0.63
CA VAL A 23 -3.25 -6.72 0.56
C VAL A 23 -4.65 -7.30 0.85
N ALA A 24 -5.72 -6.51 0.64
CA ALA A 24 -7.10 -7.02 0.76
C ALA A 24 -7.42 -8.08 -0.30
N LEU A 25 -6.93 -7.89 -1.55
CA LEU A 25 -7.03 -8.90 -2.60
C LEU A 25 -6.25 -10.18 -2.26
N ASP A 26 -5.04 -10.03 -1.75
CA ASP A 26 -4.17 -11.14 -1.35
C ASP A 26 -4.82 -11.99 -0.26
N THR A 27 -5.45 -11.34 0.72
CA THR A 27 -6.10 -12.03 1.85
C THR A 27 -7.41 -12.70 1.44
N SER A 28 -8.10 -12.19 0.43
CA SER A 28 -9.41 -12.69 -0.01
C SER A 28 -9.34 -13.69 -1.18
N SER A 29 -8.19 -13.85 -1.81
CA SER A 29 -8.04 -14.66 -3.02
C SER A 29 -7.27 -15.97 -2.75
N PRO A 30 -7.81 -17.14 -3.14
CA PRO A 30 -7.06 -18.39 -3.10
C PRO A 30 -5.91 -18.42 -4.13
N ALA A 31 -5.83 -17.41 -5.01
CA ALA A 31 -4.76 -17.26 -5.99
C ALA A 31 -3.58 -16.43 -5.47
N PHE A 32 -3.54 -16.03 -4.19
CA PHE A 32 -2.38 -15.35 -3.61
C PHE A 32 -1.07 -16.11 -3.90
N GLY A 33 -0.05 -15.38 -4.35
CA GLY A 33 1.29 -15.90 -4.61
C GLY A 33 2.34 -15.24 -3.74
N VAL A 34 2.58 -13.96 -3.98
CA VAL A 34 3.48 -13.11 -3.18
C VAL A 34 3.04 -11.67 -3.33
N GLN A 35 3.45 -10.82 -2.39
CA GLN A 35 3.17 -9.40 -2.41
C GLN A 35 4.50 -8.64 -2.45
N GLU A 36 4.71 -7.85 -3.50
CA GLU A 36 5.78 -6.85 -3.53
C GLU A 36 5.40 -5.73 -2.55
N ALA A 37 6.33 -5.33 -1.69
CA ALA A 37 6.05 -4.38 -0.62
C ALA A 37 7.14 -3.30 -0.56
N ALA A 38 6.71 -2.05 -0.63
CA ALA A 38 7.60 -0.91 -0.41
C ALA A 38 7.69 -0.58 1.08
N THR A 39 8.86 -0.10 1.50
CA THR A 39 8.97 0.67 2.75
C THR A 39 8.84 2.14 2.40
N PHE A 40 7.81 2.79 2.93
CA PHE A 40 7.55 4.19 2.68
C PHE A 40 8.36 5.11 3.60
N ARG A 41 8.70 6.30 3.10
CA ARG A 41 9.32 7.37 3.89
C ARG A 41 8.30 7.95 4.88
N GLU A 42 8.79 8.53 5.98
CA GLU A 42 7.95 9.13 7.04
C GLU A 42 6.87 10.08 6.52
N ALA A 43 7.23 10.97 5.60
CA ALA A 43 6.27 11.92 5.02
C ALA A 43 5.13 11.25 4.21
N VAL A 44 5.30 10.01 3.73
CA VAL A 44 4.18 9.23 3.17
C VAL A 44 3.33 8.63 4.30
N LEU A 45 3.95 8.16 5.39
CA LEU A 45 3.22 7.65 6.54
C LEU A 45 2.37 8.74 7.23
N GLU A 46 2.88 9.98 7.25
CA GLU A 46 2.17 11.17 7.75
C GLU A 46 0.94 11.50 6.90
N VAL A 47 1.10 11.50 5.57
CA VAL A 47 0.01 11.79 4.63
C VAL A 47 -1.00 10.64 4.53
N PHE A 48 -0.57 9.40 4.76
CA PHE A 48 -1.42 8.22 4.65
C PHE A 48 -1.49 7.47 5.99
N PRO A 49 -2.20 8.00 6.99
CA PRO A 49 -2.33 7.35 8.28
C PRO A 49 -2.98 5.97 8.12
N GLY A 50 -2.41 5.01 8.85
CA GLY A 50 -2.85 3.61 8.79
C GLY A 50 -2.16 2.76 7.72
N THR A 51 -1.19 3.30 6.99
CA THR A 51 -0.33 2.55 6.05
C THR A 51 0.11 1.21 6.64
N ILE A 52 -0.06 0.13 5.87
CA ILE A 52 0.40 -1.21 6.24
C ILE A 52 1.91 -1.26 6.06
N VAL A 53 2.63 -1.50 7.16
CA VAL A 53 4.10 -1.61 7.15
C VAL A 53 4.50 -3.08 7.29
N PRO A 54 5.37 -3.62 6.43
CA PRO A 54 5.87 -4.98 6.55
C PRO A 54 6.51 -5.24 7.92
N ARG A 55 6.17 -6.37 8.54
CA ARG A 55 6.75 -6.87 9.78
C ARG A 55 7.12 -8.33 9.62
N LEU A 56 8.36 -8.68 9.96
CA LEU A 56 8.88 -10.06 9.91
C LEU A 56 8.64 -10.77 8.56
N GLY A 57 8.72 -10.03 7.45
CA GLY A 57 8.53 -10.57 6.10
C GLY A 57 7.06 -10.75 5.68
N ALA A 58 6.10 -10.27 6.47
CA ALA A 58 4.67 -10.31 6.15
C ALA A 58 4.02 -8.92 6.25
N MET A 59 2.87 -8.77 5.62
CA MET A 59 1.99 -7.61 5.78
C MET A 59 0.65 -8.06 6.36
N GLU A 60 0.24 -7.39 7.43
CA GLU A 60 -1.02 -7.67 8.11
C GLU A 60 -2.09 -6.70 7.58
N PRO A 61 -3.24 -7.22 7.10
CA PRO A 61 -4.38 -6.38 6.76
C PRO A 61 -4.82 -5.54 7.95
N ARG A 62 -5.46 -4.40 7.67
CA ARG A 62 -6.08 -3.60 8.72
C ARG A 62 -7.48 -4.14 9.01
N GLU A 63 -7.83 -4.20 10.30
CA GLU A 63 -9.16 -4.60 10.77
C GLU A 63 -10.19 -3.45 10.71
N ALA A 64 -9.73 -2.21 10.51
CA ALA A 64 -10.63 -1.08 10.35
C ALA A 64 -11.47 -1.24 9.06
N PRO A 65 -12.74 -0.82 9.03
CA PRO A 65 -13.59 -0.93 7.86
C PRO A 65 -12.98 -0.30 6.59
N GLY A 66 -13.29 -0.88 5.43
CA GLY A 66 -12.72 -0.44 4.15
C GLY A 66 -11.27 -0.90 4.00
N LEU A 67 -10.41 -0.01 3.46
CA LEU A 67 -8.98 -0.32 3.28
C LEU A 67 -8.15 -0.09 4.55
N GLY A 68 -8.72 0.54 5.58
CA GLY A 68 -8.02 0.87 6.84
C GLY A 68 -6.83 1.83 6.70
N VAL A 69 -6.71 2.50 5.56
CA VAL A 69 -5.76 3.58 5.25
C VAL A 69 -6.56 4.81 4.83
N ASP A 70 -6.18 5.98 5.33
CA ASP A 70 -6.82 7.26 5.00
C ASP A 70 -5.83 8.22 4.32
N PHE A 71 -6.28 9.42 3.94
CA PHE A 71 -5.48 10.47 3.33
C PHE A 71 -5.65 11.81 4.07
N ASP A 72 -4.55 12.32 4.64
CA ASP A 72 -4.52 13.63 5.28
C ASP A 72 -4.21 14.73 4.26
N GLU A 73 -5.26 15.44 3.81
CA GLU A 73 -5.14 16.56 2.89
C GLU A 73 -4.34 17.73 3.44
N SER A 74 -4.32 17.94 4.76
CA SER A 74 -3.57 19.03 5.40
C SER A 74 -2.08 18.73 5.38
N ALA A 75 -1.68 17.51 5.78
CA ALA A 75 -0.30 17.04 5.70
C ALA A 75 0.19 17.02 4.25
N ALA A 76 -0.64 16.59 3.30
CA ALA A 76 -0.30 16.54 1.87
C ALA A 76 0.12 17.90 1.31
N ARG A 77 -0.44 19.01 1.80
CA ARG A 77 -0.07 20.37 1.38
C ARG A 77 1.38 20.73 1.74
N GLY A 78 1.98 20.07 2.73
CA GLY A 78 3.39 20.21 3.09
C GLY A 78 4.35 19.55 2.09
N TYR A 79 3.83 18.70 1.20
CA TYR A 79 4.62 17.91 0.24
C TYR A 79 4.15 18.14 -1.20
N PRO A 80 4.28 19.36 -1.74
CA PRO A 80 3.88 19.63 -3.11
C PRO A 80 4.61 18.71 -4.09
N ALA A 81 3.87 18.19 -5.07
CA ALA A 81 4.45 17.36 -6.12
C ALA A 81 5.57 18.14 -6.80
N ARG A 82 6.73 17.49 -6.95
CA ARG A 82 7.80 18.06 -7.76
C ARG A 82 7.32 18.09 -9.21
N ALA A 83 7.52 19.21 -9.90
CA ALA A 83 7.36 19.22 -11.35
C ALA A 83 8.16 18.05 -11.94
N PRO A 84 7.68 17.38 -13.01
CA PRO A 84 8.49 16.40 -13.71
C PRO A 84 9.86 17.04 -14.00
N GLY A 85 10.93 16.31 -13.69
CA GLY A 85 12.26 16.75 -14.11
C GLY A 85 12.32 16.89 -15.63
N PRO A 86 13.34 17.58 -16.18
CA PRO A 86 13.60 17.54 -17.61
C PRO A 86 13.74 16.10 -18.11
#